data_AF-A0A753BB66-F1
#
_entry.id   AF-A0A753BB66-F1
#
_cell.length_a   1.000
_cell.length_b   1.000
_cell.length_c   1.000
_cell.angle_alpha   90.00
_cell.angle_beta   90.00
_cell.angle_gamma   90.00
#
_symmetry.space_group_name_H-M   'P 1'
#
loop_
_entity.id
_entity.type
_entity.pdbx_description
1 polymer ?
#
loop_
_entity_poly.entity_id
_entity_poly.type
_entity_poly.pdbx_seq_one_letter_code
_entity_poly.pdbx_strand_id
1 'polypeptide(L)'
;MTLNASQVSYYMTQRKKGVIQHISAIKAGISVRSGRRIEKDQWSKADARHWRTRKDPLEAVWDNILVPLLKERPALMPTTLLEMLQDKYPGQYPNSLRRTMQRRVCDEWKLQYGAEQEVMFRQRHKPGLPASPGYVQ
;
A
#
# COMPACT_ATOMS: atom_id res chain seq x y z
N MET A 1 -10.89 -13.00 5.94
CA MET A 1 -10.43 -12.09 7.02
C MET A 1 -9.30 -12.77 7.75
N THR A 2 -8.12 -12.16 7.76
CA THR A 2 -6.99 -12.56 8.59
C THR A 2 -7.26 -12.08 10.01
N LEU A 3 -7.26 -13.00 10.99
CA LEU A 3 -7.44 -12.62 12.40
C LEU A 3 -6.09 -12.28 13.00
N ASN A 4 -5.97 -11.08 13.56
CA ASN A 4 -4.77 -10.68 14.28
C ASN A 4 -4.81 -11.31 15.70
N ALA A 5 -3.68 -11.85 16.15
CA ALA A 5 -3.55 -12.45 17.48
C ALA A 5 -3.95 -11.48 18.61
N SER A 6 -3.65 -10.19 18.48
CA SER A 6 -4.02 -9.17 19.48
C SER A 6 -5.54 -9.00 19.60
N GLN A 7 -6.25 -9.00 18.46
CA GLN A 7 -7.71 -8.90 18.42
C GLN A 7 -8.36 -10.14 19.07
N VAL A 8 -7.80 -11.33 18.83
CA VAL A 8 -8.30 -12.57 19.44
C VAL A 8 -8.07 -12.59 20.94
N SER A 9 -6.89 -12.19 21.42
CA SER A 9 -6.60 -12.08 22.85
C SER A 9 -7.57 -11.12 23.56
N TYR A 10 -7.81 -9.96 22.95
CA TYR A 10 -8.78 -8.99 23.48
C TYR A 10 -10.21 -9.55 23.48
N TYR A 11 -10.66 -10.20 22.40
CA TYR A 11 -11.95 -10.89 22.34
C TYR A 11 -12.09 -11.91 23.47
N MET A 12 -11.11 -12.80 23.65
CA MET A 12 -11.09 -13.81 24.71
C MET A 12 -11.15 -13.17 26.10
N THR A 13 -10.48 -12.04 26.31
CA THR A 13 -10.53 -11.28 27.56
C THR A 13 -11.94 -10.76 27.85
N GLN A 14 -12.66 -10.26 26.84
CA GLN A 14 -14.05 -9.84 27.01
C GLN A 14 -14.99 -11.03 27.30
N ARG A 15 -14.75 -12.18 26.67
CA ARG A 15 -15.51 -13.41 26.92
C ARG A 15 -15.30 -13.94 28.34
N LYS A 16 -14.07 -13.89 28.86
CA LYS A 16 -13.78 -14.22 30.28
C LYS A 16 -14.47 -13.28 31.28
N LYS A 17 -14.73 -12.03 30.89
CA LYS A 17 -15.50 -11.05 31.69
C LYS A 17 -17.02 -11.26 31.64
N GLY A 18 -17.51 -12.31 30.97
CA GLY A 18 -18.93 -12.62 30.86
C GLY A 18 -19.70 -11.79 29.82
N VAL A 19 -18.99 -11.00 28.99
CA VAL A 19 -19.63 -10.18 27.95
C VAL A 19 -20.16 -11.09 26.83
N ILE A 20 -21.36 -10.79 26.32
CA ILE A 20 -21.95 -11.55 25.21
C ILE A 20 -21.08 -11.50 23.95
N GLN A 21 -21.16 -12.56 23.14
CA GLN A 21 -20.34 -12.74 21.94
C GLN A 21 -20.40 -11.54 20.98
N HIS A 22 -21.60 -11.02 20.73
CA HIS A 22 -21.82 -9.88 19.83
C HIS A 22 -21.03 -8.64 20.28
N ILE A 23 -21.18 -8.26 21.55
CA ILE A 23 -20.50 -7.10 22.13
C ILE A 23 -18.99 -7.32 22.18
N SER A 24 -18.55 -8.54 22.51
CA SER A 24 -17.13 -8.89 22.54
C SER A 24 -16.48 -8.77 21.16
N ALA A 25 -17.19 -9.21 20.10
CA ALA A 25 -16.73 -9.11 18.72
C ALA A 25 -16.62 -7.65 18.26
N ILE A 26 -17.64 -6.83 18.55
CA ILE A 26 -17.63 -5.39 18.25
C ILE A 26 -16.46 -4.71 18.96
N LYS A 27 -16.30 -4.93 20.27
CA LYS A 27 -15.20 -4.32 21.05
C LYS A 27 -13.82 -4.72 20.52
N ALA A 28 -13.67 -5.95 20.03
CA ALA A 28 -12.42 -6.45 19.45
C ALA A 28 -12.22 -6.04 17.98
N GLY A 29 -13.18 -5.36 17.35
CA GLY A 29 -13.12 -4.99 15.94
C GLY A 29 -13.15 -6.18 14.98
N ILE A 30 -13.80 -7.28 15.37
CA ILE A 30 -13.91 -8.50 14.55
C ILE A 30 -15.37 -8.83 14.23
N SER A 31 -15.59 -9.59 13.16
CA SER A 31 -16.95 -10.06 12.84
C SER A 31 -17.46 -11.06 13.89
N VAL A 32 -18.77 -11.09 14.10
CA VAL A 32 -19.44 -12.08 14.98
C VAL A 32 -19.13 -13.51 14.52
N ARG A 33 -19.07 -13.73 13.20
CA ARG A 33 -18.68 -15.02 12.61
C ARG A 33 -17.26 -15.43 13.01
N SER A 34 -16.34 -14.48 13.07
CA SER A 34 -14.98 -14.71 13.56
C SER A 34 -14.97 -15.06 15.05
N GLY A 35 -15.76 -14.35 15.86
CA GLY A 35 -15.95 -14.68 17.28
C GLY A 35 -16.43 -16.12 17.50
N ARG A 36 -17.41 -16.58 16.70
CA ARG A 36 -17.88 -17.98 16.71
C ARG A 36 -16.79 -18.98 16.34
N ARG A 37 -15.94 -18.66 15.36
CA ARG A 37 -14.82 -19.53 14.98
C ARG A 37 -13.76 -19.61 16.07
N ILE A 38 -13.49 -18.50 16.76
CA ILE A 38 -12.57 -18.46 17.90
C ILE A 38 -13.06 -19.36 19.03
N GLU A 39 -14.35 -19.32 19.35
CA GLU A 39 -14.95 -20.17 20.39
C GLU A 39 -14.96 -21.66 20.04
N LYS A 40 -15.05 -22.00 18.75
CA LYS A 40 -14.99 -23.37 18.24
C LYS A 40 -13.56 -23.88 18.00
N ASP A 41 -12.55 -23.09 18.34
CA ASP A 41 -11.14 -23.35 18.04
C ASP A 41 -10.84 -23.57 16.53
N GLN A 42 -11.70 -23.02 15.66
CA GLN A 42 -11.60 -23.11 14.19
C GLN A 42 -10.89 -21.90 13.59
N TRP A 43 -10.00 -21.28 14.36
CA TRP A 43 -9.23 -20.12 13.94
C TRP A 43 -7.75 -20.45 14.00
N SER A 44 -6.99 -19.91 13.06
CA SER A 44 -5.54 -19.95 13.07
C SER A 44 -5.03 -18.53 12.94
N LYS A 45 -3.86 -18.28 13.54
CA LYS A 45 -3.12 -17.05 13.27
C LYS A 45 -2.84 -17.01 11.78
N ALA A 46 -3.14 -15.87 11.15
CA ALA A 46 -2.71 -15.65 9.79
C ALA A 46 -1.17 -15.61 9.80
N ASP A 47 -0.55 -16.71 9.37
CA ASP A 47 0.89 -16.73 9.20
C ASP A 47 1.27 -15.73 8.11
N ALA A 48 2.29 -14.92 8.38
CA ALA A 48 2.79 -14.00 7.38
C ALA A 48 3.44 -14.85 6.29
N ARG A 49 2.80 -14.91 5.11
CA ARG A 49 3.35 -15.62 3.96
C ARG A 49 4.78 -15.14 3.72
N HIS A 50 5.74 -16.01 4.00
CA HIS A 50 7.17 -15.69 3.93
C HIS A 50 7.66 -15.56 2.49
N TRP A 51 7.03 -16.28 1.55
CA TRP A 51 7.48 -16.33 0.16
C TRP A 51 6.44 -15.77 -0.81
N ARG A 52 6.94 -15.07 -1.83
CA ARG A 52 6.16 -14.59 -2.96
C ARG A 52 6.03 -15.74 -3.96
N THR A 53 4.82 -15.99 -4.49
CA THR A 53 4.57 -17.12 -5.40
C THR A 53 5.41 -17.07 -6.69
N ARG A 54 5.94 -15.91 -7.05
CA ARG A 54 6.82 -15.71 -8.21
C ARG A 54 7.98 -14.79 -7.84
N LYS A 55 9.17 -15.11 -8.35
CA LYS A 55 10.33 -14.21 -8.34
C LYS A 55 10.00 -12.93 -9.11
N ASP A 56 10.66 -11.84 -8.76
CA ASP A 56 10.37 -10.57 -9.41
C ASP A 56 10.95 -10.56 -10.83
N PRO A 57 10.14 -10.26 -11.85
CA PRO A 57 10.61 -10.22 -13.24
C PRO A 57 11.68 -9.15 -13.51
N LEU A 58 11.83 -8.15 -12.64
CA LEU A 58 12.81 -7.07 -12.78
C LEU A 58 14.07 -7.28 -11.91
N GLU A 59 14.14 -8.35 -11.12
CA GLU A 59 15.22 -8.59 -10.14
C GLU A 59 16.62 -8.53 -10.78
N ALA A 60 16.81 -9.17 -11.93
CA ALA A 60 18.11 -9.25 -12.61
C ALA A 60 18.65 -7.88 -13.09
N VAL A 61 17.76 -6.95 -13.43
CA VAL A 61 18.12 -5.63 -13.95
C VAL A 61 17.97 -4.51 -12.93
N TRP A 62 17.39 -4.81 -11.77
CA TRP A 62 17.09 -3.82 -10.74
C TRP A 62 18.37 -3.17 -10.21
N ASP A 63 19.23 -3.95 -9.57
CA ASP A 63 20.44 -3.41 -8.93
C ASP A 63 21.54 -3.04 -9.93
N ASN A 64 21.57 -3.71 -11.09
CA ASN A 64 22.63 -3.53 -12.09
C ASN A 64 22.37 -2.36 -13.05
N ILE A 65 21.11 -2.09 -13.39
CA ILE A 65 20.74 -1.11 -14.43
C ILE A 65 19.86 -0.01 -13.84
N LEU A 66 18.76 -0.38 -13.18
CA LEU A 66 17.74 0.57 -12.76
C LEU A 66 18.17 1.43 -11.57
N VAL A 67 18.81 0.85 -10.56
CA VAL A 67 19.28 1.57 -9.37
C VAL A 67 20.34 2.63 -9.71
N PRO A 68 21.40 2.34 -10.48
CA PRO A 68 22.36 3.36 -10.92
C PRO A 68 21.68 4.49 -11.71
N LEU A 69 20.80 4.16 -12.66
CA LEU A 69 20.11 5.15 -13.49
C LEU A 69 19.20 6.06 -12.66
N LEU A 70 18.50 5.51 -11.67
CA LEU A 70 17.66 6.27 -10.74
C LEU A 70 18.49 7.16 -9.80
N LYS A 71 19.71 6.75 -9.42
CA LYS A 71 20.62 7.59 -8.62
C LYS A 71 21.18 8.76 -9.44
N GLU A 72 21.55 8.52 -10.70
CA GLU A 72 22.01 9.57 -11.59
C GLU A 72 20.89 10.53 -11.98
N ARG A 73 19.68 10.02 -12.19
CA ARG A 73 18.53 10.79 -12.67
C ARG A 73 17.26 10.44 -11.87
N PRO A 74 17.10 10.99 -10.66
CA PRO A 74 15.96 10.65 -9.78
C PRO A 74 14.61 11.14 -10.30
N ALA A 75 14.59 12.08 -11.25
CA ALA A 75 13.38 12.57 -11.90
C ALA A 75 12.84 11.64 -12.99
N LEU A 76 13.50 10.51 -13.28
CA LEU A 76 13.05 9.57 -14.32
C LEU A 76 11.73 8.92 -13.94
N MET A 77 10.81 8.91 -14.91
CA MET A 77 9.50 8.28 -14.73
C MET A 77 9.63 6.76 -14.84
N PRO A 78 8.91 5.99 -14.00
CA PRO A 78 8.93 4.52 -14.07
C PRO A 78 8.50 3.98 -15.44
N THR A 79 7.62 4.69 -16.15
CA THR A 79 7.21 4.31 -17.51
C THR A 79 8.39 4.40 -18.49
N THR A 80 9.17 5.49 -18.43
CA THR A 80 10.35 5.68 -19.27
C THR A 80 11.43 4.64 -19.00
N LEU A 81 11.61 4.24 -17.74
CA LEU A 81 12.52 3.15 -17.38
C LEU A 81 12.12 1.82 -18.03
N LEU A 82 10.83 1.52 -18.08
CA LEU A 82 10.34 0.31 -18.74
C LEU A 82 10.53 0.38 -20.25
N GLU A 83 10.27 1.52 -20.88
CA GLU A 83 10.48 1.74 -22.31
C GLU A 83 11.95 1.56 -22.68
N MET A 84 12.88 2.12 -21.91
CA MET A 84 14.32 1.94 -22.11
C MET A 84 14.75 0.47 -21.98
N LEU A 85 14.14 -0.28 -21.06
CA LEU A 85 14.39 -1.72 -20.92
C LEU A 85 13.85 -2.52 -22.11
N GLN A 86 12.70 -2.14 -22.64
CA GLN A 86 12.09 -2.77 -23.82
C GLN A 86 12.92 -2.52 -25.08
N ASP A 87 13.47 -1.31 -25.21
CA ASP A 87 14.36 -0.93 -26.30
C ASP A 87 15.69 -1.71 -26.24
N LYS A 88 16.30 -1.79 -25.05
CA LYS A 88 17.57 -2.51 -24.85
C LYS A 88 17.41 -4.04 -24.93
N TYR A 89 16.29 -4.59 -24.47
CA TYR A 89 16.02 -6.03 -24.42
C TYR A 89 14.63 -6.34 -25.01
N PRO A 90 14.51 -6.31 -26.35
CA PRO A 90 13.23 -6.56 -27.01
C PRO A 90 12.69 -7.95 -26.67
N GLY A 91 11.42 -8.02 -26.32
CA GLY A 91 10.72 -9.28 -26.01
C GLY A 91 10.90 -9.83 -24.59
N GLN A 92 11.82 -9.28 -23.77
CA GLN A 92 12.03 -9.77 -22.40
C GLN A 92 11.10 -9.11 -21.37
N TYR A 93 10.70 -7.85 -21.60
CA TYR A 93 9.93 -7.05 -20.64
C TYR A 93 8.56 -6.63 -21.21
N PRO A 94 7.49 -7.40 -20.96
CA PRO A 94 6.15 -7.05 -21.46
C PRO A 94 5.56 -5.83 -20.75
N ASN A 95 4.61 -5.15 -21.41
CA ASN A 95 3.89 -3.98 -20.85
C ASN A 95 3.13 -4.27 -19.55
N SER A 96 2.82 -5.53 -19.26
CA SER A 96 2.22 -5.95 -17.98
C SER A 96 3.09 -5.62 -16.77
N LEU A 97 4.40 -5.44 -16.96
CA LEU A 97 5.34 -5.05 -15.92
C LEU A 97 5.27 -3.57 -15.54
N ARG A 98 4.48 -2.74 -16.25
CA ARG A 98 4.35 -1.30 -15.93
C ARG A 98 3.94 -1.05 -14.49
N ARG A 99 2.97 -1.81 -13.97
CA ARG A 99 2.55 -1.70 -12.56
C ARG A 99 3.64 -2.16 -11.59
N THR A 100 4.39 -3.21 -11.94
CA THR A 100 5.54 -3.70 -11.15
C THR A 100 6.65 -2.65 -11.10
N MET A 101 6.99 -2.05 -12.23
CA MET A 101 7.99 -0.98 -12.34
C MET A 101 7.58 0.25 -11.52
N GLN A 102 6.34 0.73 -11.71
CA GLN A 102 5.81 1.86 -10.94
C GLN A 102 5.85 1.60 -9.43
N ARG A 103 5.40 0.42 -9.00
CA ARG A 103 5.41 0.04 -7.59
C ARG A 103 6.83 0.05 -7.02
N ARG A 104 7.80 -0.61 -7.68
CA ARG A 104 9.18 -0.65 -7.16
C ARG A 104 9.82 0.75 -7.10
N VAL A 105 9.63 1.57 -8.12
CA VAL A 105 10.22 2.92 -8.15
C VAL A 105 9.52 3.86 -7.16
N CYS A 106 8.18 3.86 -7.10
CA CYS A 106 7.44 4.78 -6.25
C CYS A 106 7.38 4.35 -4.78
N ASP A 107 7.27 3.05 -4.48
CA ASP A 107 7.08 2.57 -3.11
C ASP A 107 8.41 2.12 -2.49
N GLU A 108 9.21 1.34 -3.21
CA GLU A 108 10.42 0.72 -2.63
C GLU A 108 11.62 1.68 -2.73
N TRP A 109 11.89 2.24 -3.92
CA TRP A 109 13.02 3.15 -4.13
C TRP A 109 12.81 4.49 -3.40
N LYS A 110 11.62 5.10 -3.46
CA LYS A 110 11.37 6.34 -2.70
C LYS A 110 11.37 6.12 -1.19
N LEU A 111 11.00 4.94 -0.69
CA LEU A 111 11.12 4.66 0.74
C LEU A 111 12.59 4.51 1.14
N GLN A 112 13.43 3.94 0.27
CA GLN A 112 14.84 3.69 0.55
C GLN A 112 15.75 4.91 0.32
N TYR A 113 15.39 5.79 -0.63
CA TYR A 113 16.22 6.91 -1.08
C TYR A 113 15.50 8.28 -1.06
N GLY A 114 14.22 8.33 -0.68
CA GLY A 114 13.37 9.53 -0.80
C GLY A 114 13.56 10.57 0.29
N ALA A 115 14.80 11.01 0.51
CA ALA A 115 15.09 12.12 1.40
C ALA A 115 15.05 13.51 0.74
N GLU A 116 14.52 13.69 -0.50
CA GLU A 116 14.56 15.03 -1.14
C GLU A 116 13.34 15.41 -2.00
N GLN A 117 12.11 15.04 -1.67
CA GLN A 117 10.96 15.78 -2.22
C GLN A 117 9.71 15.66 -1.35
N GLU A 118 9.66 16.46 -0.29
CA GLU A 118 8.39 16.97 0.21
C GLU A 118 7.72 17.77 -0.92
N VAL A 119 6.94 17.11 -1.78
CA VAL A 119 5.99 17.81 -2.63
C VAL A 119 4.82 18.21 -1.74
N MET A 120 5.05 19.21 -0.88
CA MET A 120 3.96 19.96 -0.28
C MET A 120 3.24 20.70 -1.41
N PHE A 121 2.14 20.15 -1.90
CA PHE A 121 1.21 20.93 -2.71
C PHE A 121 0.59 22.00 -1.80
N ARG A 122 1.18 23.19 -1.79
CA ARG A 122 0.54 24.36 -1.16
C ARG A 122 -0.71 24.66 -1.99
N GLN A 123 -1.87 24.12 -1.58
CA GLN A 123 -3.15 24.49 -2.17
C GLN A 123 -3.33 26.00 -1.99
N ARG A 124 -3.09 26.79 -3.03
CA ARG A 124 -3.53 28.19 -3.08
C ARG A 124 -5.01 28.19 -3.44
N HIS A 125 -5.85 27.96 -2.45
CA HIS A 125 -7.26 28.31 -2.56
C HIS A 125 -7.32 29.84 -2.66
N LYS A 126 -7.58 30.40 -3.84
CA LYS A 126 -8.03 31.80 -3.94
C LYS A 126 -9.47 31.79 -3.42
N PRO A 127 -9.80 32.44 -2.30
CA PRO A 127 -11.19 32.62 -1.91
C PRO A 127 -11.89 33.35 -3.06
N GLY A 128 -13.06 32.85 -3.48
CA GLY A 128 -13.86 33.48 -4.52
C GLY A 128 -14.14 34.93 -4.16
N LEU A 129 -13.96 35.83 -5.13
CA LEU A 129 -14.41 37.22 -5.01
C LEU A 129 -15.90 37.21 -4.65
N PRO A 130 -16.34 37.89 -3.58
CA PRO A 130 -17.76 38.08 -3.35
C PRO A 130 -18.32 38.90 -4.51
N ALA A 131 -19.39 38.41 -5.13
CA ALA A 131 -20.14 39.13 -6.15
C ALA A 131 -20.59 40.48 -5.56
N SER A 132 -20.19 41.57 -6.21
CA SER A 132 -20.69 42.90 -5.89
C SER A 132 -22.21 42.92 -6.00
N PRO A 133 -22.97 43.37 -4.98
CA PRO A 133 -24.40 43.58 -5.11
C PRO A 133 -24.62 44.76 -6.06
N GLY A 134 -25.35 44.51 -7.15
CA GLY A 134 -25.72 45.54 -8.11
C GLY A 134 -26.54 46.63 -7.44
N TYR A 135 -26.20 47.89 -7.74
CA TYR A 135 -27.02 49.05 -7.42
C TYR A 135 -28.32 48.96 -8.25
N VAL A 136 -29.44 48.89 -7.54
CA VAL A 136 -30.78 49.20 -8.07
C VAL A 136 -30.90 50.71 -8.21
N GLN A 137 -31.45 51.15 -9.35
CA GLN A 137 -31.84 52.52 -9.63
C GLN A 137 -33.36 52.62 -9.58
#